data_AF-A0A1E4X688-F1
#
_entry.id   AF-A0A1E4X688-F1
#
_cell.length_a   1.000
_cell.length_b   1.000
_cell.length_c   1.000
_cell.angle_alpha   90.00
_cell.angle_beta   90.00
_cell.angle_gamma   90.00
#
_symmetry.space_group_name_H-M   'P 1'
#
loop_
_entity.id
_entity.type
_entity.pdbx_description
1 polymer ?
#
loop_
_entity_poly.entity_id
_entity_poly.type
_entity_poly.pdbx_seq_one_letter_code
_entity_poly.pdbx_strand_id
1 'polypeptide(L)'
;MTLAKSFDAWAQQHEQKGLERGIQQGIQQGIEKGIQKGIQKGIQKGKARLLQRLLIRRFGTLSSDVVAKIEAASSRQLELWADRVLDAPSLDDIFRA
;
A
#
# COMPACT_ATOMS: atom_id res chain seq x y z
N MET A 1 30.17 45.53 -16.72
CA MET A 1 30.20 44.05 -16.69
C MET A 1 30.07 43.54 -18.12
N THR A 2 30.76 42.46 -18.51
CA THR A 2 30.71 41.91 -19.87
C THR A 2 29.56 40.88 -20.01
N LEU A 3 28.95 40.81 -21.21
CA LEU A 3 27.86 39.86 -21.53
C LEU A 3 28.19 38.40 -21.17
N ALA A 4 29.45 37.98 -21.36
CA ALA A 4 29.90 36.62 -21.04
C ALA A 4 29.71 36.27 -19.55
N LYS A 5 30.09 37.16 -18.64
CA LYS A 5 29.93 36.94 -17.18
C LYS A 5 28.46 36.87 -16.77
N SER A 6 27.61 37.67 -17.42
CA SER A 6 26.17 37.64 -17.19
C SER A 6 25.55 36.33 -17.67
N PHE A 7 26.02 35.78 -18.79
CA PHE A 7 25.58 34.49 -19.32
C PHE A 7 25.97 33.33 -18.40
N ASP A 8 27.24 33.27 -17.96
CA ASP A 8 27.73 32.22 -17.06
C ASP A 8 26.97 32.21 -15.73
N ALA A 9 26.72 33.40 -15.15
CA ALA A 9 25.93 33.54 -13.93
C ALA A 9 24.48 33.05 -14.12
N TRP A 10 23.89 33.32 -15.28
CA TRP A 10 22.55 32.83 -15.61
C TRP A 10 22.53 31.31 -15.75
N ALA A 11 23.51 30.73 -16.46
CA ALA A 11 23.62 29.29 -16.64
C ALA A 11 23.74 28.56 -15.28
N GLN A 12 24.63 29.04 -14.39
CA GLN A 12 24.77 28.50 -13.04
C GLN A 12 23.49 28.63 -12.22
N GLN A 13 22.82 29.79 -12.28
CA GLN A 13 21.56 29.99 -11.56
C GLN A 13 20.46 29.05 -12.08
N HIS A 14 20.40 28.81 -13.38
CA HIS A 14 19.43 27.90 -13.98
C HIS A 14 19.72 26.43 -13.64
N GLU A 15 20.98 26.02 -13.62
CA GLU A 15 21.40 24.69 -13.17
C GLU A 15 21.02 24.46 -11.71
N GLN A 16 21.34 25.41 -10.83
CA GLN A 16 20.98 25.33 -9.41
C GLN A 16 19.47 25.26 -9.20
N LYS A 17 18.70 26.11 -9.89
CA LYS A 17 17.22 26.04 -9.86
C LYS A 17 16.68 24.73 -10.42
N GLY A 18 17.33 24.18 -11.45
CA GLY A 18 16.97 22.88 -12.02
C GLY A 18 17.17 21.75 -11.03
N LEU A 19 18.32 21.74 -10.35
CA LEU A 19 18.65 20.76 -9.32
C LEU A 19 17.69 20.86 -8.12
N GLU A 20 17.45 22.07 -7.61
CA GLU A 20 16.52 22.31 -6.49
C GLU A 20 15.11 21.83 -6.85
N ARG A 21 14.61 22.16 -8.05
CA ARG A 21 13.31 21.68 -8.54
C ARG A 21 13.28 20.16 -8.66
N GLY A 22 14.34 19.56 -9.21
CA GLY A 22 14.44 18.11 -9.35
C GLY A 22 14.38 17.39 -8.01
N ILE A 23 15.12 17.90 -7.01
CA ILE A 23 15.12 17.37 -5.65
C ILE A 23 13.73 17.53 -5.01
N GLN A 24 13.13 18.72 -5.09
CA GLN A 24 11.81 18.97 -4.54
C GLN A 24 10.74 18.06 -5.17
N GLN A 25 10.74 17.92 -6.50
CA GLN A 25 9.82 17.03 -7.21
C GLN A 25 10.05 15.56 -6.84
N GLY A 26 11.31 15.13 -6.76
CA GLY A 26 11.68 13.77 -6.38
C GLY A 26 11.20 13.42 -4.96
N ILE A 27 11.41 14.33 -4.00
CA ILE A 27 10.94 14.16 -2.62
C ILE A 27 9.41 14.10 -2.58
N GLN A 28 8.74 15.05 -3.24
CA GLN A 28 7.27 15.10 -3.26
C GLN A 28 6.66 13.81 -3.83
N GLN A 29 7.15 13.35 -4.98
CA GLN A 29 6.70 12.10 -5.61
C GLN A 29 7.03 10.88 -4.76
N GLY A 30 8.19 10.87 -4.11
CA GLY A 30 8.62 9.79 -3.22
C GLY A 30 7.70 9.66 -2.01
N ILE A 31 7.39 10.78 -1.35
CA ILE A 31 6.48 10.84 -0.20
C ILE A 31 5.07 10.40 -0.62
N GLU A 32 4.53 10.94 -1.70
CA GLU A 32 3.19 10.60 -2.18
C GLU A 32 3.04 9.10 -2.48
N LYS A 33 3.98 8.54 -3.26
CA LYS A 33 4.00 7.10 -3.57
C LYS A 33 4.19 6.25 -2.31
N GLY A 34 5.02 6.71 -1.37
CA GLY A 34 5.27 6.03 -0.11
C GLY A 34 4.01 5.95 0.76
N ILE A 35 3.33 7.08 0.94
CA ILE A 35 2.08 7.18 1.71
C ILE A 35 0.99 6.32 1.07
N GLN A 36 0.77 6.42 -0.24
CA GLN A 36 -0.25 5.61 -0.93
C GLN A 36 0.00 4.11 -0.76
N LYS A 37 1.23 3.65 -0.98
CA LYS A 37 1.60 2.24 -0.79
C LYS A 37 1.47 1.80 0.68
N GLY A 38 1.84 2.67 1.62
CA GLY A 38 1.72 2.42 3.05
C GLY A 38 0.27 2.24 3.49
N ILE A 39 -0.61 3.15 3.08
CA ILE A 39 -2.04 3.10 3.37
C ILE A 39 -2.67 1.84 2.78
N GLN A 40 -2.42 1.53 1.50
CA GLN A 40 -2.98 0.33 0.85
C GLN A 40 -2.55 -0.96 1.58
N LYS A 41 -1.25 -1.09 1.89
CA LYS A 41 -0.73 -2.24 2.66
C LYS A 41 -1.34 -2.30 4.07
N GLY A 42 -1.49 -1.16 4.73
CA GLY A 42 -2.09 -1.06 6.06
C GLY A 42 -3.54 -1.52 6.07
N ILE A 43 -4.34 -1.06 5.10
CA ILE A 43 -5.74 -1.46 4.94
C ILE A 43 -5.85 -2.96 4.67
N GLN A 44 -5.06 -3.52 3.74
CA GLN A 44 -5.08 -4.94 3.42
C GLN A 44 -4.71 -5.80 4.64
N LYS A 45 -3.63 -5.45 5.37
CA LYS A 45 -3.25 -6.12 6.62
C LYS A 45 -4.35 -6.02 7.69
N GLY A 46 -5.02 -4.87 7.78
CA GLY A 46 -6.14 -4.65 8.68
C GLY A 46 -7.32 -5.59 8.37
N LYS A 47 -7.71 -5.69 7.09
CA LYS A 47 -8.76 -6.62 6.62
C LYS A 47 -8.40 -8.07 6.92
N ALA A 48 -7.17 -8.50 6.62
CA ALA A 48 -6.69 -9.85 6.90
C ALA A 48 -6.78 -10.19 8.40
N ARG A 49 -6.31 -9.30 9.28
CA ARG A 49 -6.39 -9.48 10.73
C ARG A 49 -7.83 -9.53 11.24
N LEU A 50 -8.70 -8.65 10.71
CA LEU A 50 -10.11 -8.66 11.09
C LEU A 50 -10.76 -9.98 10.69
N LEU A 51 -10.54 -10.44 9.45
CA LEU A 51 -11.06 -11.71 8.97
C LEU A 51 -10.58 -12.88 9.84
N GLN A 52 -9.28 -12.97 10.14
CA GLN A 52 -8.75 -13.99 11.04
C GLN A 52 -9.46 -13.97 12.39
N ARG A 53 -9.67 -12.79 13.00
CA ARG A 53 -10.39 -12.69 14.29
C ARG A 53 -11.83 -13.19 14.19
N LEU A 54 -12.53 -12.88 13.10
CA LEU A 54 -13.91 -13.33 12.92
C LEU A 54 -13.98 -14.84 12.72
N LEU A 55 -13.09 -15.39 11.89
CA LEU A 55 -13.01 -16.83 11.66
C LEU A 55 -12.62 -17.59 12.93
N ILE A 56 -11.68 -17.06 13.72
CA ILE A 56 -11.32 -17.63 15.02
C ILE A 56 -12.53 -17.67 15.96
N ARG A 57 -13.31 -16.59 15.99
CA ARG A 57 -14.50 -16.50 16.83
C ARG A 57 -15.58 -17.51 16.43
N ARG A 58 -15.73 -17.80 15.15
CA ARG A 58 -16.82 -18.65 14.62
C ARG A 58 -16.43 -20.12 14.51
N PHE A 59 -15.18 -20.42 14.16
CA PHE A 59 -14.70 -21.77 13.85
C PHE A 59 -13.59 -22.26 14.78
N GLY A 60 -13.11 -21.43 15.72
CA GLY A 60 -12.02 -21.78 16.62
C GLY A 60 -10.65 -21.57 16.00
N THR A 61 -9.63 -22.27 16.48
CA THR A 61 -8.24 -22.07 16.05
C THR A 61 -8.07 -22.30 14.54
N LEU A 62 -7.41 -21.37 13.85
CA LEU A 62 -7.07 -21.52 12.43
C LEU A 62 -5.74 -22.24 12.27
N SER A 63 -5.64 -23.09 11.25
CA SER A 63 -4.36 -23.69 10.85
C SER A 63 -3.43 -22.62 10.27
N SER A 64 -2.12 -22.91 10.30
CA SER A 64 -1.09 -22.06 9.68
C SER A 64 -1.37 -21.80 8.19
N ASP A 65 -1.89 -22.79 7.48
CA ASP A 65 -2.18 -22.71 6.05
C ASP A 65 -3.31 -21.72 5.76
N VAL A 66 -4.36 -21.73 6.60
CA VAL A 66 -5.46 -20.76 6.49
C VAL A 66 -4.96 -19.34 6.78
N VAL A 67 -4.12 -19.18 7.80
CA VAL A 67 -3.51 -17.87 8.13
C VAL A 67 -2.68 -17.35 6.95
N ALA A 68 -1.79 -18.18 6.40
CA ALA A 68 -0.96 -17.83 5.25
C ALA A 68 -1.80 -17.47 4.02
N LYS A 69 -2.88 -18.23 3.76
CA LYS A 69 -3.84 -17.95 2.68
C LYS A 69 -4.50 -16.59 2.84
N ILE A 70 -4.88 -16.21 4.06
CA ILE A 70 -5.49 -14.91 4.36
C ILE A 70 -4.48 -13.77 4.20
N GLU A 71 -3.24 -13.96 4.65
CA GLU A 71 -2.19 -12.93 4.53
C GLU A 71 -1.77 -12.67 3.07
N ALA A 72 -1.81 -13.69 2.22
CA ALA A 72 -1.51 -13.58 0.80
C ALA A 72 -2.71 -13.09 -0.05
N ALA A 73 -3.91 -13.00 0.52
CA ALA A 73 -5.12 -12.68 -0.22
C ALA A 73 -5.19 -11.21 -0.64
N SER A 74 -5.74 -10.97 -1.82
CA SER A 74 -6.07 -9.62 -2.30
C SER A 74 -7.18 -8.97 -1.45
N SER A 75 -7.26 -7.63 -1.45
CA SER A 75 -8.34 -6.92 -0.74
C SER A 75 -9.74 -7.41 -1.13
N ARG A 76 -9.95 -7.72 -2.41
CA ARG A 76 -11.23 -8.22 -2.92
C ARG A 76 -11.58 -9.60 -2.38
N GLN A 77 -10.60 -10.50 -2.30
CA GLN A 77 -10.79 -11.81 -1.67
C GLN A 77 -11.12 -11.67 -0.18
N LEU A 78 -10.42 -10.78 0.52
CA LEU A 78 -10.66 -10.53 1.94
C LEU A 78 -12.08 -9.98 2.19
N GLU A 79 -12.55 -9.07 1.35
CA GLU A 79 -13.93 -8.53 1.41
C GLU A 79 -14.96 -9.62 1.14
N LEU A 80 -14.80 -10.39 0.06
CA LEU A 80 -15.70 -11.49 -0.27
C LEU A 80 -15.79 -12.54 0.86
N TRP A 81 -14.64 -12.88 1.46
CA TRP A 81 -14.62 -13.81 2.58
C TRP A 81 -15.23 -13.20 3.84
N ALA A 82 -15.05 -11.90 4.08
CA ALA A 82 -15.68 -11.19 5.19
C ALA A 82 -17.21 -11.22 5.10
N ASP A 83 -17.78 -11.02 3.91
CA ASP A 83 -19.22 -11.12 3.69
C ASP A 83 -19.72 -12.55 3.95
N ARG A 84 -19.00 -13.55 3.44
CA ARG A 84 -19.34 -14.97 3.62
C ARG A 84 -19.21 -15.45 5.08
N VAL A 85 -18.42 -14.78 5.92
CA VAL A 85 -18.28 -15.14 7.35
C VAL A 85 -19.61 -15.10 8.08
N LEU A 86 -20.59 -14.31 7.63
CA LEU A 86 -21.88 -14.19 8.30
C LEU A 86 -22.73 -15.45 8.13
N ASP A 87 -22.70 -16.07 6.93
CA ASP A 87 -23.69 -17.08 6.55
C ASP A 87 -23.08 -18.47 6.27
N ALA A 88 -21.82 -18.56 5.83
CA ALA A 88 -21.23 -19.81 5.34
C ALA A 88 -21.11 -20.87 6.46
N PRO A 89 -21.49 -22.15 6.27
CA PRO A 89 -21.51 -23.11 7.37
C PRO A 89 -20.12 -23.65 7.76
N SER A 90 -19.09 -23.45 6.91
CA SER A 90 -17.73 -23.95 7.14
C SER A 90 -16.65 -23.01 6.58
N LEU A 91 -15.39 -23.23 6.98
CA LEU A 91 -14.24 -22.53 6.41
C LEU A 91 -14.09 -22.78 4.90
N ASP A 92 -14.36 -24.01 4.44
CA ASP A 92 -14.27 -24.34 3.02
C ASP A 92 -15.25 -23.50 2.21
N ASP A 93 -16.49 -23.34 2.68
CA ASP A 93 -17.52 -22.56 2.00
C ASP A 93 -17.19 -21.06 1.94
N ILE A 94 -16.43 -20.54 2.91
CA ILE A 94 -15.91 -19.16 2.87
C ILE A 94 -14.91 -19.01 1.73
N PHE A 95 -14.02 -19.98 1.58
CA PHE A 95 -12.90 -19.92 0.65
C PHE A 95 -13.16 -20.47 -0.75
N ARG A 96 -14.37 -20.97 -1.04
CA ARG A 96 -14.78 -21.37 -2.41
C ARG A 96 -14.63 -20.20 -3.39
N ALA A 97 -14.44 -20.47 -4.67
CA ALA A 97 -14.43 -19.43 -5.71
C ALA A 97 -15.81 -18.75 -5.77
#